data_AF-A0A1W9V6B9-F1
#
_entry.id   AF-A0A1W9V6B9-F1
#
_cell.length_a   1.000
_cell.length_b   1.000
_cell.length_c   1.000
_cell.angle_alpha   90.00
_cell.angle_beta   90.00
_cell.angle_gamma   90.00
#
_symmetry.space_group_name_H-M   'P 1'
#
loop_
_entity.id
_entity.type
_entity.pdbx_description
1 polymer ?
#
loop_
_entity_poly.entity_id
_entity_poly.type
_entity_poly.pdbx_seq_one_letter_code
_entity_poly.pdbx_strand_id
1 'polypeptide(L)' 'MKLKIAILTISDRSSRGEREDLSGPALADCVEEAGWEVAQVDVVPDDEQTIRDTLTRWADSAKFGVILTTGGTGFTPR' A
#
# COMPACT_ATOMS: atom_id res chain seq x y z
N MET A 1 -8.95 20.65 5.33
CA MET A 1 -8.36 19.38 5.79
C MET A 1 -7.83 18.65 4.56
N LYS A 2 -6.64 18.04 4.63
CA LYS A 2 -6.14 17.19 3.54
C LYS A 2 -6.71 15.77 3.69
N LEU A 3 -7.05 15.13 2.58
CA LEU A 3 -7.37 13.71 2.53
C LEU A 3 -6.12 12.91 2.91
N LYS A 4 -6.24 12.01 3.89
CA LYS A 4 -5.16 11.11 4.34
C LYS A 4 -5.21 9.82 3.54
N ILE A 5 -4.12 9.47 2.89
CA ILE A 5 -4.00 8.29 2.03
C ILE A 5 -3.00 7.32 2.64
N ALA A 6 -3.36 6.04 2.66
CA ALA A 6 -2.44 4.95 2.98
C ALA A 6 -2.06 4.19 1.71
N ILE A 7 -0.80 3.75 1.61
CA ILE A 7 -0.27 3.04 0.45
C ILE A 7 0.25 1.66 0.90
N LEU A 8 -0.22 0.61 0.25
CA LEU A 8 0.18 -0.77 0.51
C LEU A 8 0.79 -1.42 -0.73
N THR A 9 2.08 -1.72 -0.67
CA THR A 9 2.75 -2.51 -1.72
C THR A 9 2.63 -3.99 -1.39
N ILE A 10 2.13 -4.78 -2.35
CA ILE A 10 1.95 -6.23 -2.23
C ILE A 10 3.00 -6.92 -3.11
N SER A 11 4.04 -7.47 -2.49
CA SER A 11 5.16 -8.10 -3.19
C SER A 11 6.01 -8.94 -2.25
N ASP A 12 6.07 -10.25 -2.51
CA ASP A 12 6.97 -11.20 -1.83
C ASP A 12 8.44 -10.78 -1.84
N ARG A 13 8.93 -10.33 -2.99
CA ARG A 13 10.34 -9.93 -3.12
C ARG A 13 10.63 -8.65 -2.35
N SER A 14 9.68 -7.71 -2.36
CA SER A 14 9.87 -6.43 -1.69
C SER A 14 9.67 -6.52 -0.19
N SER A 15 8.71 -7.33 0.28
CA SER A 15 8.51 -7.59 1.71
C SER A 15 9.70 -8.34 2.34
N ARG A 16 10.42 -9.16 1.56
CA ARG A 16 11.68 -9.81 1.99
C ARG A 16 12.94 -8.98 1.77
N GLY A 17 12.85 -7.78 1.18
CA GLY A 17 14.00 -6.94 0.86
C GLY A 17 14.88 -7.47 -0.29
N GLU A 18 14.42 -8.46 -1.06
CA GLU A 18 15.11 -8.99 -2.24
C GLU A 18 15.04 -8.03 -3.44
N ARG A 19 14.06 -7.13 -3.42
CA ARG A 19 13.87 -6.07 -4.43
C ARG A 19 13.33 -4.82 -3.76
N GLU A 20 13.96 -3.68 -4.03
CA GLU A 20 13.43 -2.38 -3.60
C GLU A 20 11.98 -2.16 -4.08
N ASP A 21 11.17 -1.53 -3.23
CA ASP A 21 9.85 -1.04 -3.62
C ASP A 21 9.99 0.32 -4.29
N LEU A 22 9.80 0.34 -5.62
CA LEU A 22 9.77 1.57 -6.41
C LEU A 22 8.35 2.11 -6.61
N SER A 23 7.33 1.28 -6.38
CA SER A 23 5.94 1.63 -6.65
C SER A 23 5.30 2.40 -5.49
N GLY A 24 5.59 2.00 -4.24
CA GLY A 24 5.15 2.72 -3.05
C GLY A 24 5.61 4.19 -3.05
N PRO A 25 6.91 4.48 -3.22
CA PRO A 25 7.42 5.84 -3.32
C PRO A 25 6.82 6.64 -4.48
N ALA A 26 6.71 6.04 -5.67
CA ALA A 26 6.11 6.72 -6.83
C ALA A 26 4.64 7.11 -6.60
N LEU A 27 3.88 6.27 -5.90
CA LEU A 27 2.51 6.62 -5.49
C LEU A 27 2.50 7.72 -4.42
N ALA A 28 3.44 7.70 -3.47
CA ALA A 28 3.57 8.75 -2.46
C ALA A 28 3.82 10.11 -3.11
N ASP A 29 4.76 10.17 -4.06
CA ASP A 29 5.05 11.39 -4.83
C ASP A 29 3.79 11.89 -5.56
N CYS A 30 3.07 11.00 -6.27
CA CYS A 30 1.82 11.35 -6.95
C CYS A 30 0.74 11.88 -5.98
N VAL A 31 0.64 11.32 -4.78
CA VAL A 31 -0.31 11.74 -3.75
C VAL A 31 0.03 13.14 -3.22
N GLU A 32 1.32 13.39 -2.97
CA GLU A 32 1.80 14.69 -2.48
C GLU A 32 1.67 15.78 -3.56
N GLU A 33 2.01 15.48 -4.81
CA GLU A 33 1.82 16.37 -5.97
C GLU A 33 0.34 16.73 -6.18
N ALA A 34 -0.57 15.80 -5.92
CA ALA A 34 -2.01 16.03 -5.95
C ALA A 34 -2.53 16.87 -4.75
N GLY A 35 -1.66 17.25 -3.81
CA GLY A 35 -1.98 18.10 -2.66
C GLY A 35 -2.56 17.35 -1.44
N TRP A 36 -2.54 16.02 -1.44
CA TRP A 36 -3.03 15.17 -0.36
C TRP A 36 -1.93 14.85 0.66
N GLU A 37 -2.25 14.04 1.68
CA GLU A 37 -1.30 13.62 2.72
C GLU A 37 -1.06 12.12 2.64
N VAL A 38 0.19 11.70 2.48
CA VAL A 38 0.59 10.29 2.66
C VAL A 38 0.71 10.03 4.16
N ALA A 39 -0.27 9.34 4.73
CA ALA A 39 -0.37 9.13 6.17
C ALA A 39 0.26 7.81 6.63
N GLN A 40 0.37 6.81 5.74
CA GLN A 40 1.03 5.53 6.02
C GLN A 40 1.48 4.87 4.71
N VAL A 41 2.66 4.25 4.74
CA VAL A 41 3.18 3.40 3.65
C VAL A 41 3.63 2.09 4.28
N ASP A 42 3.32 0.96 3.63
CA ASP A 42 3.73 -0.36 4.11
C ASP A 42 3.92 -1.34 2.95
N VAL A 43 4.67 -2.41 3.19
CA VAL A 43 4.95 -3.47 2.21
C VAL A 43 4.62 -4.84 2.84
N VAL A 44 3.77 -5.61 2.18
CA VAL A 44 3.37 -6.95 2.61
C VAL A 44 3.69 -8.02 1.56
N PRO A 45 3.92 -9.28 1.97
CA PRO A 45 3.94 -10.39 1.03
C PRO A 45 2.58 -10.56 0.34
N ASP A 46 2.56 -11.28 -0.77
CA ASP A 46 1.31 -11.61 -1.46
C ASP A 46 0.69 -12.85 -0.84
N ASP A 47 0.23 -12.65 0.39
CA ASP A 47 -0.44 -13.61 1.23
C ASP A 47 -1.83 -13.07 1.56
N GLU A 48 -2.88 -13.82 1.21
CA GLU A 48 -4.26 -13.36 1.30
C GLU A 48 -4.62 -12.89 2.73
N GLN A 49 -4.19 -13.64 3.74
CA GLN A 49 -4.49 -13.34 5.13
C GLN A 49 -3.82 -12.03 5.56
N THR A 50 -2.53 -11.87 5.25
CA THR A 50 -1.76 -10.66 5.59
C THR A 50 -2.32 -9.41 4.91
N ILE A 51 -2.71 -9.53 3.62
CA ILE A 51 -3.36 -8.44 2.88
C ILE A 51 -4.69 -8.08 3.54
N ARG A 52 -5.55 -9.08 3.78
CA ARG A 52 -6.88 -8.90 4.38
C ARG A 52 -6.80 -8.23 5.75
N ASP A 53 -5.90 -8.69 6.61
CA ASP A 53 -5.77 -8.15 7.97
C ASP A 53 -5.26 -6.71 7.96
N THR A 54 -4.34 -6.39 7.05
CA THR A 54 -3.81 -5.03 6.90
C THR A 54 -4.88 -4.07 6.39
N LEU A 55 -5.61 -4.46 5.34
CA LEU A 55 -6.69 -3.66 4.78
C LEU A 55 -7.83 -3.45 5.79
N THR A 56 -8.23 -4.51 6.49
CA THR A 56 -9.29 -4.44 7.52
C THR A 56 -8.88 -3.49 8.65
N ARG A 57 -7.67 -3.67 9.20
CA ARG A 57 -7.14 -2.79 10.24
C ARG A 57 -7.08 -1.33 9.80
N TRP A 58 -6.67 -1.06 8.56
CA TRP A 58 -6.58 0.30 8.04
C TRP A 58 -7.95 0.92 7.80
N ALA A 59 -8.87 0.18 7.19
CA ALA A 59 -10.25 0.63 6.94
C ALA A 59 -10.99 0.94 8.25
N ASP A 60 -10.86 0.07 9.25
CA ASP A 60 -11.55 0.21 10.55
C ASP A 60 -10.92 1.28 11.45
N SER A 61 -9.71 1.75 11.13
CA SER A 61 -9.00 2.71 11.97
C SER A 61 -9.59 4.13 11.97
N ALA A 62 -10.45 4.46 10.99
CA ALA A 62 -10.92 5.81 10.70
C ALA A 62 -9.81 6.85 10.45
N LYS A 63 -8.55 6.41 10.22
CA LYS A 63 -7.39 7.29 10.00
C LYS A 63 -7.21 7.72 8.54
N PHE A 64 -7.73 6.93 7.61
CA PHE A 64 -7.49 7.09 6.18
C PHE A 64 -8.80 7.31 5.44
N GLY A 65 -8.79 8.22 4.48
CA GLY A 65 -9.91 8.40 3.55
C GLY A 65 -9.82 7.50 2.33
N VAL A 66 -8.61 7.08 1.97
CA VAL A 66 -8.32 6.19 0.82
C VAL A 66 -7.15 5.27 1.16
N ILE A 67 -7.24 4.01 0.70
CA ILE A 67 -6.14 3.05 0.68
C ILE A 67 -5.82 2.75 -0.78
N LEU A 68 -4.57 2.91 -1.18
CA LEU A 68 -4.06 2.56 -2.50
C LEU A 68 -3.21 1.29 -2.39
N THR A 69 -3.54 0.27 -3.15
CA THR A 69 -2.73 -0.96 -3.24
C THR A 69 -1.97 -1.00 -4.55
N THR A 70 -0.74 -1.52 -4.54
CA THR A 70 0.03 -1.78 -5.76
C THR A 70 0.71 -3.15 -5.71
N GLY A 71 0.67 -3.89 -6.82
CA GLY A 71 1.08 -5.30 -6.86
C GLY A 71 -0.05 -6.29 -6.56
N GLY A 72 0.17 -7.57 -6.86
CA GLY A 72 -0.80 -8.65 -6.59
C GLY A 72 -2.01 -8.79 -7.52
N THR A 73 -2.09 -7.99 -8.60
CA THR A 73 -3.24 -7.99 -9.54
C THR A 73 -2.96 -8.66 -10.89
N GLY A 74 -1.83 -9.34 -11.03
CA GLY A 74 -1.43 -10.04 -12.26
C GLY A 74 -2.07 -11.42 -12.44
N PHE A 75 -1.78 -12.08 -13.56
CA PHE A 75 -2.30 -13.42 -13.89
C PHE A 75 -1.43 -14.58 -13.38
N THR A 76 -0.32 -14.29 -12.72
CA THR A 76 0.61 -15.32 -12.25
C THR A 76 0.01 -16.07 -11.06
N PRO A 77 0.04 -17.43 -11.07
CA PRO A 77 -0.29 -18.22 -9.90
C PRO A 77 0.58 -17.82 -8.70
N ARG A 78 -0.03 -17.88 -7.53
CA ARG A 78 0.59 -17.73 -6.21
C ARG A 78 0.47 -19.06 -5.50
#